data_AF-A0A6J7GLT1-F1
#
_entry.id   AF-A0A6J7GLT1-F1
#
_cell.length_a   1.000
_cell.length_b   1.000
_cell.length_c   1.000
_cell.angle_alpha   90.00
_cell.angle_beta   90.00
_cell.angle_gamma   90.00
#
_symmetry.space_group_name_H-M   'P 1'
#
loop_
_entity.id
_entity.type
_entity.pdbx_description
1 polymer ?
#
loop_
_entity_poly.entity_id
_entity_poly.type
_entity_poly.pdbx_seq_one_letter_code
_entity_poly.pdbx_strand_id
1 'polypeptide(L)'
;MRATPEQSSAWLRSRMDVLGITSLEELAERCNSDKGNLSRIFRQQQRPRVDALEFIAHGLEIGVYETLVRIGAVDPVRDTVPTVTKKGQTVTFTWPRIR
;
A
#
# COMPACT_ATOMS: atom_id res chain seq x y z
N MET A 1 -12.35 -3.15 -9.06
CA MET A 1 -13.16 -3.07 -7.84
C MET A 1 -12.22 -2.73 -6.68
N ARG A 2 -12.59 -1.73 -5.88
CA ARG A 2 -11.87 -1.36 -4.65
C ARG A 2 -11.84 -2.53 -3.66
N ALA A 3 -10.72 -2.74 -2.99
CA ALA A 3 -10.58 -3.78 -1.97
C ALA A 3 -11.50 -3.51 -0.78
N THR A 4 -12.17 -4.53 -0.24
CA THR A 4 -12.91 -4.45 1.03
C THR A 4 -11.97 -4.53 2.24
N PRO A 5 -12.41 -4.13 3.46
CA PRO A 5 -11.61 -4.30 4.68
C PRO A 5 -11.14 -5.74 4.93
N GLU A 6 -11.98 -6.72 4.63
CA GLU A 6 -11.68 -8.15 4.79
C GLU A 6 -10.63 -8.59 3.78
N GLN A 7 -10.76 -8.17 2.52
CA GLN A 7 -9.79 -8.46 1.46
C GLN A 7 -8.43 -7.82 1.75
N SER A 8 -8.43 -6.56 2.20
CA SER A 8 -7.24 -5.82 2.61
C SER A 8 -6.53 -6.50 3.78
N SER A 9 -7.28 -6.92 4.80
CA SER A 9 -6.73 -7.63 5.97
C SER A 9 -6.21 -9.03 5.63
N ALA A 10 -6.91 -9.78 4.75
CA ALA A 10 -6.48 -11.09 4.28
C ALA A 10 -5.21 -10.99 3.43
N TRP A 11 -5.15 -10.00 2.54
CA TRP A 11 -3.96 -9.73 1.74
C TRP A 11 -2.76 -9.38 2.62
N LEU A 12 -2.94 -8.54 3.64
CA LEU A 12 -1.87 -8.19 4.58
C LEU A 12 -1.26 -9.43 5.22
N ARG A 13 -2.10 -10.35 5.72
CA ARG A 13 -1.65 -11.61 6.34
C ARG A 13 -0.86 -12.46 5.34
N SER A 14 -1.40 -12.66 4.15
CA SER A 14 -0.68 -13.40 3.10
C SER A 14 0.65 -12.74 2.73
N ARG A 15 0.72 -11.41 2.71
CA ARG A 15 1.97 -10.68 2.45
C ARG A 15 2.98 -10.85 3.59
N MET A 16 2.52 -10.80 4.84
CA MET A 16 3.36 -11.08 6.01
C MET A 16 3.96 -12.50 5.94
N ASP A 17 3.14 -13.50 5.57
CA ASP A 17 3.62 -14.88 5.40
C ASP A 17 4.72 -14.97 4.33
N VAL A 18 4.54 -14.28 3.19
CA VAL A 18 5.56 -14.22 2.11
C VAL A 18 6.86 -13.57 2.56
N LEU A 19 6.78 -12.55 3.43
CA LEU A 19 7.93 -11.83 3.97
C LEU A 19 8.54 -12.50 5.21
N GLY A 20 7.99 -13.63 5.66
CA GLY A 20 8.40 -14.32 6.88
C GLY A 20 8.13 -13.51 8.16
N ILE A 21 7.19 -12.57 8.13
CA ILE A 21 6.84 -11.71 9.25
C ILE A 21 5.78 -12.40 10.10
N THR A 22 6.05 -12.58 11.38
CA THR A 22 5.21 -13.42 12.26
C THR A 22 4.18 -12.63 13.06
N SER A 23 4.35 -11.30 13.13
CA SER A 23 3.48 -10.44 13.93
C SER A 23 3.26 -9.06 13.30
N LEU A 24 2.13 -8.45 13.63
CA LEU A 24 1.83 -7.08 13.18
C LEU A 24 2.73 -6.04 13.85
N GLU A 25 3.30 -6.35 15.01
CA GLU A 25 4.30 -5.50 15.68
C GLU A 25 5.59 -5.46 14.86
N GLU A 26 6.09 -6.63 14.47
CA GLU A 26 7.28 -6.76 13.61
C GLU A 26 7.09 -6.03 12.27
N LEU A 27 5.91 -6.16 11.66
CA LEU A 27 5.60 -5.39 10.45
C LEU A 27 5.62 -3.87 10.72
N ALA A 28 5.10 -3.44 11.86
CA ALA A 28 5.03 -2.02 12.20
C ALA A 28 6.41 -1.39 12.34
N GLU A 29 7.35 -2.10 12.94
CA GLU A 29 8.75 -1.68 13.01
C GLU A 29 9.34 -1.50 11.60
N ARG A 30 9.12 -2.46 10.69
CA ARG A 30 9.59 -2.35 9.29
C ARG A 30 8.95 -1.20 8.53
N CYS A 31 7.70 -0.88 8.81
CA CYS A 31 6.96 0.21 8.20
C CYS A 31 7.14 1.57 8.90
N ASN A 32 8.07 1.69 9.87
CA ASN A 32 8.24 2.90 10.69
C ASN A 32 6.91 3.42 11.25
N SER A 33 6.11 2.53 11.83
CA SER A 33 4.76 2.78 12.31
C SER A 33 4.47 2.06 13.62
N ASP A 34 3.22 2.11 14.10
CA ASP A 34 2.75 1.31 15.23
C ASP A 34 1.70 0.29 14.79
N LYS A 35 1.62 -0.83 15.51
CA LYS A 35 0.67 -1.92 15.26
C LYS A 35 -0.77 -1.45 15.16
N GLY A 36 -1.17 -0.50 16.02
CA GLY A 36 -2.52 0.04 16.04
C GLY A 36 -2.84 0.80 14.76
N ASN A 37 -1.94 1.67 14.33
CA ASN A 37 -2.05 2.46 13.11
C ASN A 37 -2.13 1.58 11.86
N LEU A 38 -1.20 0.65 11.68
CA LEU A 38 -1.23 -0.32 10.58
C LEU A 38 -2.54 -1.12 10.57
N SER A 39 -2.97 -1.59 11.74
CA SER A 39 -4.22 -2.34 11.87
C SER A 39 -5.45 -1.53 11.45
N ARG A 40 -5.52 -0.24 11.82
CA ARG A 40 -6.63 0.64 11.41
C ARG A 40 -6.59 0.94 9.92
N ILE A 41 -5.40 1.12 9.35
CA ILE A 41 -5.22 1.36 7.90
C ILE A 41 -5.72 0.16 7.08
N PHE A 42 -5.28 -1.05 7.41
CA PHE A 42 -5.67 -2.25 6.65
C PHE A 42 -7.12 -2.69 6.91
N ARG A 43 -7.70 -2.30 8.04
CA ARG A 43 -9.16 -2.38 8.28
C ARG A 43 -9.94 -1.22 7.66
N GLN A 44 -9.26 -0.31 6.95
CA GLN A 44 -9.84 0.87 6.31
C GLN A 44 -10.58 1.83 7.26
N GLN A 45 -10.26 1.76 8.56
CA GLN A 45 -10.81 2.62 9.61
C GLN A 45 -10.08 3.96 9.67
N GLN A 46 -8.88 4.02 9.12
CA GLN A 46 -8.03 5.21 9.10
C GLN A 46 -7.31 5.32 7.75
N ARG A 47 -7.23 6.52 7.20
CA ARG A 47 -6.38 6.78 6.02
C ARG A 47 -4.95 7.01 6.46
N PRO A 48 -3.94 6.41 5.79
CA PRO A 48 -2.56 6.74 6.03
C PRO A 48 -2.30 8.20 5.65
N ARG A 49 -1.38 8.85 6.38
CA ARG A 49 -0.82 10.13 5.94
C ARG A 49 0.08 9.92 4.73
N VAL A 50 0.28 10.97 3.93
CA VAL A 50 1.05 10.89 2.68
C VAL A 50 2.50 10.47 2.94
N ASP A 51 3.12 11.01 3.99
CA ASP A 51 4.47 10.66 4.45
C ASP A 51 4.60 9.20 4.91
N ALA A 52 3.54 8.63 5.49
CA ALA A 52 3.54 7.23 5.94
C ALA A 52 3.45 6.21 4.78
N LEU A 53 2.96 6.62 3.61
CA LEU A 53 2.75 5.69 2.49
C LEU A 53 4.05 5.05 2.00
N GLU A 54 5.14 5.83 1.96
CA GLU A 54 6.43 5.34 1.49
C GLU A 54 7.02 4.30 2.45
N PHE A 55 6.95 4.56 3.76
CA PHE A 55 7.40 3.60 4.76
C PHE A 55 6.56 2.31 4.76
N ILE A 56 5.23 2.43 4.60
CA ILE A 56 4.35 1.26 4.50
C ILE A 56 4.68 0.45 3.23
N ALA A 57 4.86 1.11 2.09
CA ALA A 57 5.21 0.46 0.84
C ALA A 57 6.56 -0.26 0.94
N HIS A 58 7.57 0.40 1.52
CA HIS A 58 8.89 -0.16 1.73
C HIS A 58 8.87 -1.37 2.67
N GLY A 59 8.22 -1.26 3.84
CA GLY A 59 8.14 -2.38 4.80
C GLY A 59 7.36 -3.60 4.28
N LEU A 60 6.50 -3.40 3.28
CA LEU A 60 5.78 -4.46 2.57
C LEU A 60 6.46 -4.90 1.26
N GLU A 61 7.61 -4.32 0.92
CA GLU A 61 8.34 -4.54 -0.33
C GLU A 61 7.46 -4.41 -1.59
N ILE A 62 6.61 -3.39 -1.62
CA ILE A 62 5.73 -3.05 -2.75
C ILE A 62 5.83 -1.56 -3.11
N GLY A 63 5.20 -1.16 -4.21
CA GLY A 63 5.11 0.25 -4.59
C GLY A 63 3.96 0.99 -3.88
N VAL A 64 4.09 2.31 -3.71
CA VAL A 64 3.06 3.17 -3.10
C VAL A 64 1.69 3.02 -3.76
N TYR A 65 1.65 2.93 -5.10
CA TYR A 65 0.40 2.69 -5.82
C TYR A 65 -0.26 1.37 -5.43
N GLU A 66 0.53 0.30 -5.33
CA GLU A 66 0.00 -0.98 -4.89
C GLU A 66 -0.51 -0.89 -3.45
N THR A 67 0.21 -0.24 -2.54
CA THR A 67 -0.26 0.02 -1.17
C THR A 67 -1.65 0.68 -1.18
N LEU A 68 -1.83 1.73 -1.97
CA LEU A 68 -3.11 2.44 -2.11
C LEU A 68 -4.24 1.54 -2.63
N VAL A 69 -3.94 0.65 -3.58
CA VAL A 69 -4.91 -0.35 -4.06
C VAL A 69 -5.27 -1.35 -2.96
N ARG A 70 -4.27 -1.88 -2.24
CA ARG A 70 -4.47 -2.91 -1.21
C ARG A 70 -5.25 -2.41 0.00
N ILE A 71 -5.06 -1.15 0.40
CA ILE A 71 -5.85 -0.52 1.48
C ILE A 71 -7.22 -0.01 1.00
N GLY A 72 -7.59 -0.25 -0.26
CA GLY A 72 -8.85 0.21 -0.81
C GLY A 72 -8.95 1.73 -0.99
N ALA A 73 -7.83 2.46 -1.06
CA ALA A 73 -7.85 3.88 -1.39
C ALA A 73 -8.08 4.12 -2.89
N VAL A 74 -7.65 3.17 -3.74
CA VAL A 74 -7.75 3.24 -5.21
C VAL A 74 -8.47 2.00 -5.76
N ASP A 75 -9.38 2.20 -6.71
CA ASP A 75 -9.94 1.12 -7.53
C ASP A 75 -9.16 1.01 -8.85
N PRO A 76 -8.34 -0.03 -9.07
CA PRO A 76 -7.51 -0.13 -10.27
C PRO A 76 -8.31 -0.30 -11.58
N VAL A 77 -9.62 -0.60 -11.50
CA VAL A 77 -10.50 -0.77 -12.68
C VAL A 77 -11.25 0.52 -13.00
N ARG A 78 -11.59 1.32 -11.98
CA ARG A 78 -12.38 2.55 -12.13
C ARG A 78 -11.54 3.82 -12.08
N ASP A 79 -10.48 3.82 -11.29
CA ASP A 79 -9.55 4.94 -11.17
C ASP A 79 -8.46 4.75 -12.23
N THR A 80 -8.65 5.39 -13.40
CA THR A 80 -7.60 5.48 -14.43
C THR A 80 -6.33 6.04 -13.79
N VAL A 81 -5.21 5.31 -13.91
CA VAL A 81 -3.90 5.81 -13.50
C VAL A 81 -3.68 7.15 -14.20
N PRO A 82 -3.38 8.24 -13.46
CA PRO A 82 -3.17 9.53 -14.10
C PRO A 82 -2.00 9.40 -15.07
N THR A 83 -2.32 9.52 -16.35
CA THR A 83 -1.32 9.54 -17.41
C THR A 83 -0.83 10.97 -17.51
N VAL A 84 0.42 11.21 -17.07
CA VAL A 84 1.01 12.54 -17.13
C VAL A 84 1.77 12.66 -18.45
N THR A 85 1.30 13.56 -19.31
CA THR A 85 1.97 13.86 -20.57
C THR A 85 3.15 14.78 -20.32
N LYS A 86 4.38 14.29 -20.46
CA LYS A 86 5.59 15.14 -20.47
C LYS A 86 6.06 15.29 -21.91
N LYS A 87 5.99 16.51 -22.47
CA LYS A 87 6.47 16.86 -23.83
C LYS A 87 6.05 15.86 -24.94
N GLY A 88 4.76 15.52 -25.00
CA GLY A 88 4.23 14.64 -26.07
C GLY A 88 4.49 13.13 -25.90
N GLN A 89 5.18 12.71 -24.84
CA GLN A 89 5.25 11.30 -24.44
C GLN A 89 4.25 11.01 -23.32
N THR A 90 3.42 9.99 -23.56
CA THR A 90 2.55 9.37 -22.57
C THR A 90 3.42 8.51 -21.67
N VAL A 91 3.66 8.95 -20.43
CA VAL A 91 4.38 8.15 -19.43
C VAL A 91 3.37 7.68 -18.40
N THR A 92 3.28 6.37 -18.20
CA THR A 92 2.55 5.82 -17.04
C THR A 92 3.37 6.17 -15.81
N PHE A 93 2.83 6.98 -14.90
CA PHE A 93 3.52 7.34 -13.68
C PHE A 93 3.73 6.09 -12.82
N THR A 94 4.92 5.51 -12.89
CA THR A 94 5.36 4.44 -12.02
C THR A 94 6.22 5.05 -10.91
N TRP A 95 5.81 4.88 -9.66
CA TRP A 95 6.70 5.15 -8.53
C TRP A 95 8.02 4.41 -8.76
N PRO A 96 9.18 5.06 -8.57
CA PRO A 96 10.46 4.40 -8.76
C PRO A 96 10.51 3.17 -7.85
N ARG A 97 10.72 1.99 -8.43
CA ARG A 97 11.05 0.80 -7.64
C ARG A 97 12.44 1.04 -7.07
N ILE A 98 12.54 1.17 -5.75
CA ILE A 98 13.82 1.19 -5.04
C ILE A 98 14.51 -0.15 -5.36
N ARG A 99 15.72 -0.09 -5.93
CA ARG A 99 16.58 -1.24 -6.22
C ARG A 99 17.39 -1.62 -4.99
#